data_AF-A0A922M6V3-F1
#
_entry.id   AF-A0A922M6V3-F1
#
_cell.length_a   1.000
_cell.length_b   1.000
_cell.length_c   1.000
_cell.angle_alpha   90.00
_cell.angle_beta   90.00
_cell.angle_gamma   90.00
#
_symmetry.space_group_name_H-M   'P 1'
#
loop_
_entity.id
_entity.type
_entity.pdbx_description
1 polymer ?
#
loop_
_entity_poly.entity_id
_entity_poly.type
_entity_poly.pdbx_seq_one_letter_code
_entity_poly.pdbx_strand_id
1 'polypeptide(L)'
;MAALVKCLIVLCAAVAASGYGLGDMDVVFHLFHRGSPSVSEPLLPTANSIMQSSFSPFRPTVITIHNSGENVSGNFNAFVVPAHLTAQDVNLIAVDWSAGSGMYTQGLANAVQCGERIASFINLITNIANYGPENYRIVGVGLGGHIAGIAAERVIAGTIAHIVAIDPSFFGWTHNPNILSADKASKVEVLHATAGVLGYDHPLGHLDFYPNGGTYQTSCGADASCSHILGYAFYAESLTSEGGSQFVATACDSYEEAVAQTCSGEKGVVFGGIEDKTGQSGIYWFQTNFVPPFAQG
;
A
#
# COMPACT_ATOMS: atom_id res chain seq x y z
N MET A 1 -53.72 22.25 -2.17
CA MET A 1 -52.69 21.28 -2.62
C MET A 1 -51.36 22.01 -2.69
N ALA A 2 -50.60 22.00 -1.59
CA ALA A 2 -49.26 22.58 -1.55
C ALA A 2 -48.25 21.44 -1.70
N ALA A 3 -47.42 21.51 -2.75
CA ALA A 3 -46.36 20.55 -3.00
C ALA A 3 -45.23 20.79 -1.99
N LEU A 4 -44.99 19.82 -1.11
CA LEU A 4 -43.84 19.77 -0.21
C LEU A 4 -42.64 19.22 -0.98
N VAL A 5 -41.74 20.11 -1.38
CA VAL A 5 -40.41 19.77 -1.89
C VAL A 5 -39.59 19.25 -0.71
N LYS A 6 -39.23 17.97 -0.74
CA LYS A 6 -38.25 17.38 0.18
C LYS A 6 -36.85 17.80 -0.28
N CYS A 7 -36.30 18.86 0.31
CA CYS A 7 -34.85 19.08 0.29
C CYS A 7 -34.20 18.02 1.19
N LEU A 8 -33.57 17.01 0.59
CA LEU A 8 -32.64 16.14 1.28
C LEU A 8 -31.35 16.96 1.52
N ILE A 9 -31.15 17.43 2.74
CA ILE A 9 -29.87 18.02 3.14
C ILE A 9 -28.89 16.85 3.32
N VAL A 10 -28.01 16.66 2.32
CA VAL A 10 -26.84 15.80 2.48
C VAL A 10 -25.89 16.55 3.41
N LEU A 11 -25.87 16.16 4.69
CA LEU A 11 -24.83 16.58 5.62
C LEU A 11 -23.53 15.90 5.18
N CYS A 12 -22.72 16.57 4.36
CA CYS A 12 -21.30 16.23 4.25
C CYS A 12 -20.68 16.50 5.63
N ALA A 13 -20.50 15.44 6.43
CA ALA A 13 -19.69 15.53 7.63
C ALA A 13 -18.25 15.79 7.17
N ALA A 14 -17.86 17.06 7.12
CA ALA A 14 -16.46 17.43 6.99
C ALA A 14 -15.77 16.96 8.27
N VAL A 15 -15.05 15.83 8.19
CA VAL A 15 -14.18 15.40 9.27
C VAL A 15 -13.08 16.45 9.35
N ALA A 16 -13.12 17.29 10.40
CA ALA A 16 -12.09 18.29 10.61
C ALA A 16 -10.77 17.57 10.89
N ALA A 17 -9.88 17.53 9.90
CA ALA A 17 -8.54 17.02 10.06
C ALA A 17 -7.76 17.98 10.98
N SER A 18 -7.20 17.46 12.07
CA SER A 18 -6.38 18.22 13.00
C SER A 18 -4.94 17.75 12.88
N GLY A 19 -4.11 18.51 12.16
CA GLY A 19 -2.69 18.21 11.96
C GLY A 19 -1.78 19.25 12.59
N TYR A 20 -0.49 18.98 12.53
CA TYR A 20 0.58 19.92 12.85
C TYR A 20 1.70 19.76 11.82
N GLY A 21 2.63 20.71 11.76
CA GLY A 21 3.79 20.57 10.88
C GLY A 21 4.68 19.45 11.38
N LEU A 22 4.88 18.40 10.59
CA LEU A 22 5.83 17.34 10.93
C LEU A 22 7.24 17.94 10.95
N GLY A 23 8.03 17.66 11.98
CA GLY A 23 9.45 17.94 12.04
C GLY A 23 10.28 16.96 11.21
N ASP A 24 11.58 17.24 11.09
CA ASP A 24 12.49 16.43 10.26
C ASP A 24 12.74 15.02 10.79
N MET A 25 12.38 14.77 12.04
CA MET A 25 12.55 13.50 12.74
C MET A 25 11.22 12.78 13.03
N ASP A 26 10.09 13.34 12.59
CA ASP A 26 8.76 12.74 12.83
C ASP A 26 8.41 11.63 11.82
N VAL A 27 9.20 11.52 10.75
CA VAL A 27 9.18 10.40 9.79
C VAL A 27 10.54 9.71 9.88
N VAL A 28 10.57 8.53 10.50
CA VAL A 28 11.79 7.76 10.76
C VAL A 28 11.91 6.62 9.75
N PHE A 29 13.11 6.38 9.24
CA PHE A 29 13.38 5.33 8.26
C PHE A 29 14.14 4.19 8.93
N HIS A 30 13.61 2.98 8.85
CA HIS A 30 14.20 1.78 9.45
C HIS A 30 14.69 0.84 8.36
N LEU A 31 16.00 0.70 8.24
CA LEU A 31 16.61 -0.22 7.29
C LEU A 31 16.64 -1.64 7.85
N PHE A 32 16.15 -2.58 7.06
CA PHE A 32 16.31 -4.00 7.23
C PHE A 32 16.98 -4.58 5.98
N HIS A 33 17.66 -5.70 6.17
CA HIS A 33 18.22 -6.49 5.09
C HIS A 33 18.22 -7.96 5.51
N ARG A 34 18.43 -8.89 4.57
CA ARG A 34 18.34 -10.34 4.82
C ARG A 34 19.25 -10.85 5.94
N GLY A 35 20.37 -10.17 6.18
CA GLY A 35 21.32 -10.49 7.26
C GLY A 35 20.87 -10.05 8.66
N SER A 36 19.91 -9.12 8.75
CA SER A 36 19.32 -8.65 10.01
C SER A 36 17.80 -8.44 9.83
N PRO A 37 17.01 -9.53 9.67
CA PRO A 37 15.60 -9.43 9.31
C PRO A 37 14.70 -8.99 10.49
N SER A 38 15.19 -9.09 11.73
CA SER A 38 14.39 -8.80 12.94
C SER A 38 14.86 -7.56 13.70
N VAL A 39 15.98 -6.95 13.31
CA VAL A 39 16.54 -5.76 13.96
C VAL A 39 16.84 -4.74 12.88
N SER A 40 16.23 -3.56 12.98
CA SER A 40 16.48 -2.47 12.05
C SER A 40 17.68 -1.61 12.45
N GLU A 41 18.27 -0.98 11.43
CA GLU A 41 19.18 0.15 11.55
C GLU A 41 18.39 1.44 11.27
N PRO A 42 18.18 2.31 12.27
CA PRO A 42 17.55 3.60 12.03
C PRO A 42 18.43 4.50 11.13
N LEU A 43 17.84 5.07 10.10
CA LEU A 43 18.49 5.99 9.18
C LEU A 43 18.00 7.42 9.43
N LEU A 44 18.96 8.33 9.61
CA LEU A 44 18.69 9.76 9.45
C LEU A 44 18.62 10.08 7.95
N PRO A 45 17.80 11.06 7.52
CA PRO A 45 17.72 11.49 6.12
C PRO A 45 18.94 12.33 5.71
N THR A 46 20.14 11.76 5.86
CA THR A 46 21.43 12.40 5.57
C THR A 46 22.35 11.42 4.86
N ALA A 47 23.22 11.94 3.98
CA ALA A 47 24.14 11.10 3.23
C ALA A 47 25.09 10.30 4.12
N ASN A 48 25.59 10.92 5.20
CA ASN A 48 26.48 10.25 6.13
C ASN A 48 25.81 9.05 6.82
N SER A 49 24.56 9.19 7.27
CA SER A 49 23.84 8.09 7.91
C SER A 49 23.62 6.91 6.96
N ILE A 50 23.29 7.18 5.69
CA ILE A 50 23.06 6.14 4.69
C ILE A 50 24.39 5.43 4.35
N MET A 51 25.45 6.20 4.09
CA MET A 51 26.76 5.65 3.71
C MET A 51 27.46 4.84 4.83
N GLN A 52 27.12 5.10 6.10
CA GLN A 52 27.66 4.36 7.25
C GLN A 52 26.79 3.17 7.68
N SER A 53 25.62 3.00 7.05
CA SER A 53 24.70 1.90 7.34
C SER A 53 25.02 0.63 6.52
N SER A 54 24.22 -0.42 6.73
CA SER A 54 24.21 -1.63 5.91
C SER A 54 23.55 -1.48 4.53
N PHE A 55 23.10 -0.27 4.17
CA PHE A 55 22.50 0.00 2.86
C PHE A 55 23.45 -0.38 1.73
N SER A 56 22.95 -1.11 0.73
CA SER A 56 23.74 -1.53 -0.42
C SER A 56 23.21 -0.91 -1.71
N PRO A 57 24.04 -0.17 -2.49
CA PRO A 57 23.62 0.35 -3.79
C PRO A 57 23.45 -0.74 -4.86
N PHE A 58 23.81 -1.99 -4.55
CA PHE A 58 23.67 -3.14 -5.44
C PHE A 58 22.36 -3.92 -5.22
N ARG A 59 21.50 -3.46 -4.31
CA ARG A 59 20.22 -4.08 -4.00
C ARG A 59 19.08 -3.14 -4.39
N PRO A 60 17.97 -3.66 -4.94
CA PRO A 60 16.75 -2.87 -5.08
C PRO A 60 16.24 -2.45 -3.69
N THR A 61 15.43 -1.39 -3.66
CA THR A 61 14.89 -0.84 -2.41
C THR A 61 13.39 -1.00 -2.35
N VAL A 62 12.90 -1.61 -1.27
CA VAL A 62 11.48 -1.71 -0.94
C VAL A 62 11.18 -0.73 0.19
N ILE A 63 10.16 0.11 0.04
CA ILE A 63 9.72 1.04 1.07
C ILE A 63 8.36 0.60 1.57
N THR A 64 8.20 0.38 2.87
CA THR A 64 6.90 0.01 3.47
C THR A 64 6.33 1.16 4.30
N ILE A 65 5.03 1.43 4.15
CA ILE A 65 4.33 2.54 4.79
C ILE A 65 3.08 2.02 5.51
N HIS A 66 3.10 2.04 6.84
CA HIS A 66 2.02 1.52 7.69
C HIS A 66 0.77 2.43 7.71
N ASN A 67 -0.33 1.93 8.28
CA ASN A 67 -1.57 2.71 8.41
C ASN A 67 -1.50 3.69 9.60
N SER A 68 -2.44 4.63 9.70
CA SER A 68 -2.61 5.43 10.94
C SER A 68 -2.95 4.54 12.13
N GLY A 69 -2.46 4.93 13.31
CA GLY A 69 -2.60 4.16 14.55
C GLY A 69 -1.58 3.01 14.67
N GLU A 70 -0.76 2.79 13.66
CA GLU A 70 0.36 1.84 13.69
C GLU A 70 1.71 2.55 13.84
N ASN A 71 2.79 1.76 13.92
CA ASN A 71 4.17 2.22 13.94
C ASN A 71 5.05 1.16 13.24
N VAL A 72 6.37 1.35 13.21
CA VAL A 72 7.29 0.43 12.51
C VAL A 72 7.19 -1.02 12.99
N SER A 73 6.86 -1.26 14.27
CA SER A 73 6.71 -2.59 14.87
C SER A 73 5.29 -3.16 14.78
N GLY A 74 4.38 -2.45 14.11
CA GLY A 74 3.00 -2.88 13.91
C GLY A 74 2.85 -4.12 13.02
N ASN A 75 1.63 -4.68 13.03
CA ASN A 75 1.32 -5.93 12.33
C ASN A 75 1.69 -5.90 10.85
N PHE A 76 1.39 -4.81 10.14
CA PHE A 76 1.72 -4.68 8.71
C PHE A 76 3.19 -5.03 8.40
N ASN A 77 4.14 -4.42 9.10
CA ASN A 77 5.56 -4.71 8.91
C ASN A 77 5.96 -6.09 9.44
N ALA A 78 5.30 -6.60 10.49
CA ALA A 78 5.54 -7.94 10.99
C ALA A 78 5.22 -9.03 9.94
N PHE A 79 4.29 -8.78 9.01
CA PHE A 79 4.02 -9.66 7.86
C PHE A 79 4.94 -9.36 6.68
N VAL A 80 5.03 -8.10 6.27
CA VAL A 80 5.58 -7.73 4.96
C VAL A 80 7.11 -7.68 4.94
N VAL A 81 7.74 -7.26 6.04
CA VAL A 81 9.21 -7.20 6.13
C VAL A 81 9.86 -8.57 5.95
N PRO A 82 9.53 -9.61 6.75
CA PRO A 82 10.14 -10.92 6.60
C PRO A 82 9.80 -11.56 5.24
N ALA A 83 8.59 -11.34 4.71
CA ALA A 83 8.18 -11.86 3.41
C ALA A 83 9.08 -11.34 2.28
N HIS A 84 9.32 -10.02 2.21
CA HIS A 84 10.23 -9.46 1.21
C HIS A 84 11.67 -9.92 1.36
N LEU A 85 12.21 -9.94 2.59
CA LEU A 85 13.60 -10.33 2.84
C LEU A 85 13.86 -11.81 2.53
N THR A 86 12.82 -12.64 2.64
CA THR A 86 12.83 -14.04 2.20
C THR A 86 12.79 -14.13 0.68
N ALA A 87 11.89 -13.38 0.04
CA ALA A 87 11.68 -13.44 -1.41
C ALA A 87 12.86 -12.90 -2.25
N GLN A 88 13.53 -11.85 -1.79
CA GLN A 88 14.55 -11.14 -2.57
C GLN A 88 15.62 -10.49 -1.68
N ASP A 89 16.83 -10.27 -2.20
CA ASP A 89 17.89 -9.56 -1.48
C ASP A 89 17.75 -8.05 -1.75
N VAL A 90 17.08 -7.35 -0.83
CA VAL A 90 16.72 -5.94 -0.95
C VAL A 90 17.20 -5.12 0.23
N ASN A 91 17.31 -3.80 0.04
CA ASN A 91 17.22 -2.86 1.15
C ASN A 91 15.74 -2.66 1.44
N LEU A 92 15.25 -3.12 2.60
CA LEU A 92 13.88 -2.85 3.00
C LEU A 92 13.88 -1.68 3.98
N ILE A 93 13.17 -0.62 3.65
CA ILE A 93 13.06 0.60 4.45
C ILE A 93 11.63 0.73 4.95
N ALA A 94 11.41 0.39 6.21
CA ALA A 94 10.12 0.58 6.86
C ALA A 94 10.03 2.01 7.40
N VAL A 95 8.99 2.74 6.97
CA VAL A 95 8.75 4.13 7.38
C VAL A 95 7.91 4.13 8.64
N ASP A 96 8.42 4.72 9.71
CA ASP A 96 7.65 5.08 10.90
C ASP A 96 7.19 6.53 10.79
N TRP A 97 5.89 6.73 10.70
CA TRP A 97 5.26 8.06 10.71
C TRP A 97 4.22 8.16 11.83
N SER A 98 4.36 7.35 12.89
CA SER A 98 3.43 7.24 14.01
C SER A 98 3.27 8.56 14.78
N ALA A 99 4.32 9.38 14.83
CA ALA A 99 4.26 10.74 15.39
C ALA A 99 3.14 11.57 14.72
N GLY A 100 3.07 11.53 13.38
CA GLY A 100 2.07 12.26 12.60
C GLY A 100 0.72 11.56 12.43
N SER A 101 0.56 10.33 12.91
CA SER A 101 -0.54 9.46 12.52
C SER A 101 -1.19 8.66 13.65
N GLY A 102 -0.93 9.04 14.91
CA GLY A 102 -1.53 8.36 16.07
C GLY A 102 -3.06 8.34 16.06
N MET A 103 -3.71 9.35 15.48
CA MET A 103 -5.14 9.35 15.17
C MET A 103 -5.39 9.50 13.67
N TYR A 104 -6.48 8.92 13.19
CA TYR A 104 -6.84 8.96 11.77
C TYR A 104 -6.94 10.39 11.21
N THR A 105 -7.56 11.31 11.96
CA THR A 105 -7.69 12.71 11.55
C THR A 105 -6.36 13.46 11.47
N GLN A 106 -5.38 13.07 12.30
CA GLN A 106 -4.01 13.57 12.21
C GLN A 106 -3.32 12.98 10.97
N GLY A 107 -3.46 11.68 10.75
CA GLY A 107 -2.94 10.99 9.58
C GLY A 107 -3.43 11.63 8.28
N LEU A 108 -4.72 11.94 8.18
CA LEU A 108 -5.29 12.67 7.03
C LEU A 108 -4.64 14.03 6.80
N ALA A 109 -4.43 14.82 7.85
CA ALA A 109 -3.82 16.13 7.74
C ALA A 109 -2.33 16.06 7.36
N ASN A 110 -1.64 15.00 7.78
CA ASN A 110 -0.19 14.86 7.66
C ASN A 110 0.26 13.99 6.49
N ALA A 111 -0.65 13.30 5.79
CA ALA A 111 -0.34 12.37 4.71
C ALA A 111 0.55 12.99 3.61
N VAL A 112 0.25 14.23 3.20
CA VAL A 112 1.04 14.95 2.19
C VAL A 112 2.46 15.22 2.67
N GLN A 113 2.60 15.75 3.89
CA GLN A 113 3.90 16.02 4.50
C GLN A 113 4.73 14.73 4.66
N CYS A 114 4.08 13.62 5.04
CA CYS A 114 4.73 12.31 5.13
C CYS A 114 5.27 11.87 3.75
N GLY A 115 4.43 11.94 2.70
CA GLY A 115 4.84 11.58 1.35
C GLY A 115 6.00 12.43 0.81
N GLU A 116 5.99 13.74 1.07
CA GLU A 116 7.08 14.65 0.68
C GLU A 116 8.41 14.30 1.38
N ARG A 117 8.36 13.89 2.65
CA ARG A 117 9.54 13.45 3.40
C ARG A 117 10.09 12.13 2.86
N ILE A 118 9.22 11.16 2.56
CA ILE A 118 9.62 9.90 1.93
C ILE A 118 10.24 10.16 0.55
N ALA A 119 9.63 11.02 -0.27
CA ALA A 119 10.16 11.38 -1.58
C ALA A 119 11.54 12.03 -1.50
N SER A 120 11.72 12.96 -0.55
CA SER A 120 13.01 13.60 -0.29
C SER A 120 14.09 12.58 0.09
N PHE A 121 13.72 11.59 0.90
CA PHE A 121 14.62 10.50 1.29
C PHE A 121 14.96 9.57 0.11
N ILE A 122 13.98 9.22 -0.74
CA ILE A 122 14.21 8.47 -1.98
C ILE A 122 15.18 9.23 -2.89
N ASN A 123 14.97 10.52 -3.11
CA ASN A 123 15.85 11.35 -3.93
C ASN A 123 17.29 11.35 -3.39
N LEU A 124 17.46 11.41 -2.06
CA LEU A 124 18.76 11.32 -1.41
C LEU A 124 19.43 9.96 -1.65
N ILE A 125 18.71 8.84 -1.47
CA ILE A 125 19.24 7.50 -1.72
C ILE A 125 19.64 7.35 -3.19
N THR A 126 18.76 7.74 -4.12
CA THR A 126 19.03 7.67 -5.57
C THR A 126 20.32 8.41 -5.94
N ASN A 127 20.55 9.58 -5.35
CA ASN A 127 21.78 10.35 -5.57
C ASN A 127 23.03 9.65 -4.99
N ILE A 128 22.93 9.04 -3.81
CA ILE A 128 24.07 8.36 -3.15
C ILE A 128 24.40 7.04 -3.83
N ALA A 129 23.36 6.27 -4.15
CA ALA A 129 23.49 4.91 -4.64
C ALA A 129 23.70 4.84 -6.16
N ASN A 130 23.45 5.95 -6.87
CA ASN A 130 23.61 6.09 -8.31
C ASN A 130 22.82 5.03 -9.11
N TYR A 131 21.58 4.75 -8.67
CA TYR A 131 20.62 3.91 -9.40
C TYR A 131 19.26 4.59 -9.46
N GLY A 132 18.49 4.33 -10.52
CA GLY A 132 17.28 5.08 -10.83
C GLY A 132 16.01 4.60 -10.11
N PRO A 133 14.91 5.36 -10.27
CA PRO A 133 13.63 5.10 -9.62
C PRO A 133 13.00 3.74 -10.00
N GLU A 134 13.48 3.11 -11.07
CA GLU A 134 13.10 1.77 -11.51
C GLU A 134 13.45 0.65 -10.50
N ASN A 135 14.36 0.92 -9.57
CA ASN A 135 14.79 -0.03 -8.54
C ASN A 135 13.98 0.10 -7.23
N TYR A 136 12.93 0.92 -7.22
CA TYR A 136 12.08 1.13 -6.05
C TYR A 136 10.72 0.46 -6.19
N ARG A 137 10.32 -0.24 -5.13
CA ARG A 137 8.94 -0.67 -4.89
C ARG A 137 8.43 -0.02 -3.62
N ILE A 138 7.27 0.64 -3.65
CA ILE A 138 6.64 1.21 -2.47
C ILE A 138 5.39 0.39 -2.14
N VAL A 139 5.27 -0.06 -0.89
CA VAL A 139 4.14 -0.85 -0.39
C VAL A 139 3.48 -0.08 0.74
N GLY A 140 2.20 0.25 0.59
CA GLY A 140 1.47 1.04 1.59
C GLY A 140 0.14 0.42 1.95
N VAL A 141 -0.24 0.45 3.23
CA VAL A 141 -1.55 -0.05 3.71
C VAL A 141 -2.43 1.07 4.25
N GLY A 142 -3.73 1.04 3.96
CA GLY A 142 -4.67 2.05 4.46
C GLY A 142 -4.26 3.46 4.00
N LEU A 143 -4.02 4.38 4.93
CA LEU A 143 -3.48 5.71 4.57
C LEU A 143 -2.10 5.63 3.91
N GLY A 144 -1.30 4.63 4.27
CA GLY A 144 0.00 4.37 3.66
C GLY A 144 -0.07 4.14 2.15
N GLY A 145 -1.17 3.58 1.64
CA GLY A 145 -1.38 3.39 0.20
C GLY A 145 -1.47 4.71 -0.57
N HIS A 146 -2.15 5.70 -0.01
CA HIS A 146 -2.18 7.04 -0.61
C HIS A 146 -0.86 7.78 -0.42
N ILE A 147 -0.22 7.64 0.74
CA ILE A 147 1.10 8.22 1.00
C ILE A 147 2.14 7.66 0.01
N ALA A 148 2.04 6.39 -0.38
CA ALA A 148 2.89 5.81 -1.42
C ALA A 148 2.74 6.54 -2.76
N GLY A 149 1.51 6.82 -3.18
CA GLY A 149 1.22 7.61 -4.39
C GLY A 149 1.77 9.03 -4.33
N ILE A 150 1.57 9.71 -3.18
CA ILE A 150 2.11 11.05 -2.94
C ILE A 150 3.64 11.04 -3.00
N ALA A 151 4.28 10.08 -2.33
CA ALA A 151 5.72 9.96 -2.32
C ALA A 151 6.27 9.77 -3.74
N ALA A 152 5.70 8.83 -4.51
CA ALA A 152 6.15 8.56 -5.86
C ALA A 152 5.99 9.77 -6.79
N GLU A 153 4.88 10.51 -6.70
CA GLU A 153 4.66 11.74 -7.48
C GLU A 153 5.68 12.85 -7.16
N ARG A 154 6.20 12.87 -5.93
CA ARG A 154 7.14 13.90 -5.46
C ARG A 154 8.61 13.51 -5.66
N VAL A 155 8.90 12.31 -6.16
CA VAL A 155 10.26 11.91 -6.52
C VAL A 155 10.68 12.63 -7.80
N ILE A 156 11.80 13.36 -7.74
CA ILE A 156 12.30 14.16 -8.88
C ILE A 156 13.27 13.36 -9.75
N ALA A 157 13.77 12.23 -9.27
CA ALA A 157 14.66 11.33 -10.00
C ALA A 157 13.96 10.58 -11.15
N GLY A 158 12.64 10.66 -11.24
CA GLY A 158 11.81 10.03 -12.27
C GLY A 158 10.68 9.19 -11.68
N THR A 159 10.06 8.36 -12.52
CA THR A 159 8.89 7.57 -12.14
C THR A 159 9.27 6.29 -11.39
N ILE A 160 8.71 6.10 -10.20
CA ILE A 160 8.85 4.86 -9.41
C ILE A 160 8.31 3.66 -10.21
N ALA A 161 9.02 2.54 -10.20
CA ALA A 161 8.62 1.35 -10.94
C ALA A 161 7.28 0.79 -10.47
N HIS A 162 7.10 0.57 -9.17
CA HIS A 162 5.98 -0.22 -8.67
C HIS A 162 5.46 0.29 -7.32
N ILE A 163 4.16 0.59 -7.26
CA ILE A 163 3.41 0.77 -6.01
C ILE A 163 2.49 -0.43 -5.81
N VAL A 164 2.52 -1.02 -4.62
CA VAL A 164 1.48 -1.95 -4.16
C VAL A 164 0.72 -1.28 -3.02
N ALA A 165 -0.55 -0.99 -3.22
CA ALA A 165 -1.41 -0.34 -2.25
C ALA A 165 -2.43 -1.33 -1.70
N ILE A 166 -2.34 -1.62 -0.40
CA ILE A 166 -3.15 -2.62 0.27
C ILE A 166 -4.26 -1.91 1.01
N ASP A 167 -5.47 -2.13 0.53
CA ASP A 167 -6.72 -1.62 1.07
C ASP A 167 -6.66 -0.10 1.39
N PRO A 168 -6.36 0.77 0.39
CA PRO A 168 -6.16 2.20 0.61
C PRO A 168 -7.38 2.82 1.27
N SER A 169 -7.22 3.74 2.22
CA SER A 169 -8.36 4.18 3.03
C SER A 169 -9.46 4.93 2.25
N PHE A 170 -10.71 4.63 2.55
CA PHE A 170 -11.86 5.32 1.95
C PHE A 170 -12.09 6.74 2.52
N PHE A 171 -12.18 6.84 3.84
CA PHE A 171 -12.64 8.06 4.51
C PHE A 171 -11.68 9.23 4.28
N GLY A 172 -12.18 10.32 3.71
CA GLY A 172 -11.37 11.52 3.43
C GLY A 172 -10.64 11.51 2.10
N TRP A 173 -10.82 10.47 1.26
CA TRP A 173 -10.10 10.34 -0.02
C TRP A 173 -10.94 10.47 -1.29
N THR A 174 -12.27 10.28 -1.23
CA THR A 174 -13.20 10.37 -2.39
C THR A 174 -13.04 11.62 -3.27
N HIS A 175 -12.68 12.76 -2.68
CA HIS A 175 -12.46 14.02 -3.40
C HIS A 175 -11.09 14.63 -3.11
N ASN A 176 -10.16 13.82 -2.58
CA ASN A 176 -8.84 14.31 -2.25
C ASN A 176 -8.00 14.40 -3.53
N PRO A 177 -7.41 15.56 -3.86
CA PRO A 177 -6.61 15.71 -5.08
C PRO A 177 -5.33 14.84 -5.06
N ASN A 178 -4.93 14.35 -3.89
CA ASN A 178 -3.77 13.48 -3.71
C ASN A 178 -4.15 11.99 -3.64
N ILE A 179 -5.39 11.62 -3.95
CA ILE A 179 -5.80 10.22 -4.00
C ILE A 179 -4.83 9.42 -4.88
N LEU A 180 -4.62 8.15 -4.49
CA LEU A 180 -3.81 7.23 -5.29
C LEU A 180 -4.49 7.06 -6.66
N SER A 181 -3.68 6.98 -7.71
CA SER A 181 -4.16 6.77 -9.07
C SER A 181 -3.09 6.04 -9.89
N ALA A 182 -3.48 5.45 -11.02
CA ALA A 182 -2.58 4.65 -11.86
C ALA A 182 -1.33 5.42 -12.32
N ASP A 183 -1.44 6.72 -12.57
CA ASP A 183 -0.36 7.58 -13.06
C ASP A 183 0.75 7.87 -12.04
N LYS A 184 0.59 7.47 -10.77
CA LYS A 184 1.58 7.74 -9.71
C LYS A 184 2.88 6.93 -9.85
N ALA A 185 2.87 5.82 -10.60
CA ALA A 185 4.04 4.97 -10.85
C ALA A 185 3.92 4.25 -12.20
N SER A 186 4.99 3.61 -12.67
CA SER A 186 4.94 2.79 -13.90
C SER A 186 3.98 1.60 -13.75
N LYS A 187 3.83 1.09 -12.52
CA LYS A 187 2.82 0.10 -12.15
C LYS A 187 2.24 0.44 -10.78
N VAL A 188 0.91 0.43 -10.70
CA VAL A 188 0.16 0.59 -9.45
C VAL A 188 -0.76 -0.60 -9.35
N GLU A 189 -0.54 -1.41 -8.32
CA GLU A 189 -1.33 -2.59 -7.99
C GLU A 189 -2.07 -2.32 -6.68
N VAL A 190 -3.37 -2.59 -6.66
CA VAL A 190 -4.24 -2.26 -5.53
C VAL A 190 -5.00 -3.51 -5.11
N LEU A 191 -4.97 -3.83 -3.82
CA LEU A 191 -5.78 -4.88 -3.23
C LEU A 191 -6.91 -4.25 -2.42
N HIS A 192 -8.16 -4.51 -2.79
CA HIS A 192 -9.34 -4.01 -2.07
C HIS A 192 -9.85 -5.12 -1.14
N ALA A 193 -9.55 -5.02 0.16
CA ALA A 193 -9.90 -6.05 1.14
C ALA A 193 -11.12 -5.68 2.00
N THR A 194 -11.44 -4.38 2.07
CA THR A 194 -12.62 -3.83 2.74
C THR A 194 -13.31 -2.72 1.93
N ALA A 195 -13.40 -2.90 0.62
CA ALA A 195 -14.02 -1.98 -0.34
C ALA A 195 -15.36 -1.42 0.16
N GLY A 196 -15.44 -0.10 0.32
CA GLY A 196 -16.64 0.63 0.73
C GLY A 196 -16.92 0.60 2.24
N VAL A 197 -16.03 -0.01 3.04
CA VAL A 197 -16.16 -0.09 4.51
C VAL A 197 -15.02 0.67 5.19
N LEU A 198 -13.77 0.20 5.05
CA LEU A 198 -12.58 0.94 5.51
C LEU A 198 -11.71 1.34 4.32
N GLY A 199 -11.61 0.46 3.34
CA GLY A 199 -10.88 0.63 2.09
C GLY A 199 -11.72 1.29 0.99
N TYR A 200 -11.04 2.03 0.14
CA TYR A 200 -11.62 2.66 -1.04
C TYR A 200 -12.19 1.59 -1.97
N ASP A 201 -13.34 1.87 -2.57
CA ASP A 201 -14.15 0.90 -3.29
C ASP A 201 -13.77 0.79 -4.76
N HIS A 202 -13.71 1.91 -5.47
CA HIS A 202 -13.46 1.94 -6.91
C HIS A 202 -11.98 1.73 -7.27
N PRO A 203 -11.67 1.33 -8.53
CA PRO A 203 -10.30 1.16 -8.99
C PRO A 203 -9.43 2.41 -8.79
N LEU A 204 -8.22 2.20 -8.30
CA LEU A 204 -7.18 3.21 -8.06
C LEU A 204 -5.88 2.92 -8.82
N GLY A 205 -5.73 1.72 -9.39
CA GLY A 205 -4.49 1.24 -9.98
C GLY A 205 -4.53 1.03 -11.48
N HIS A 206 -3.44 0.46 -11.96
CA HIS A 206 -3.45 -0.26 -13.23
C HIS A 206 -4.06 -1.65 -13.05
N LEU A 207 -3.79 -2.28 -11.91
CA LEU A 207 -4.31 -3.59 -11.52
C LEU A 207 -5.06 -3.44 -10.20
N ASP A 208 -6.34 -3.77 -10.20
CA ASP A 208 -7.19 -3.67 -9.02
C ASP A 208 -7.79 -5.04 -8.71
N PHE A 209 -7.49 -5.56 -7.52
CA PHE A 209 -7.83 -6.91 -7.10
C PHE A 209 -8.85 -6.90 -5.95
N TYR A 210 -9.92 -7.66 -6.11
CA TYR A 210 -11.03 -7.78 -5.15
C TYR A 210 -11.12 -9.21 -4.61
N PRO A 211 -10.27 -9.61 -3.64
CA PRO A 211 -10.32 -10.94 -3.03
C PRO A 211 -11.68 -11.20 -2.40
N ASN A 212 -12.32 -12.31 -2.75
CA ASN A 212 -13.62 -12.72 -2.23
C ASN A 212 -14.71 -11.63 -2.40
N GLY A 213 -14.63 -10.83 -3.46
CA GLY A 213 -15.53 -9.69 -3.70
C GLY A 213 -15.12 -8.40 -2.99
N GLY A 214 -14.03 -8.41 -2.24
CA GLY A 214 -13.30 -7.24 -1.77
C GLY A 214 -13.87 -6.49 -0.56
N THR A 215 -15.08 -6.77 -0.09
CA THR A 215 -15.67 -6.08 1.08
C THR A 215 -15.36 -6.79 2.41
N TYR A 216 -15.43 -8.12 2.43
CA TYR A 216 -15.18 -8.92 3.63
C TYR A 216 -14.48 -10.21 3.24
N GLN A 217 -13.42 -10.56 3.98
CA GLN A 217 -12.67 -11.78 3.72
C GLN A 217 -13.33 -12.98 4.40
N THR A 218 -13.33 -14.13 3.73
CA THR A 218 -14.18 -15.29 4.08
C THR A 218 -14.01 -15.75 5.53
N SER A 219 -12.80 -15.71 6.08
CA SER A 219 -12.51 -16.13 7.45
C SER A 219 -12.86 -15.09 8.52
N CYS A 220 -13.17 -13.86 8.14
CA CYS A 220 -13.44 -12.74 9.04
C CYS A 220 -14.94 -12.47 9.26
N GLY A 221 -15.83 -13.04 8.44
CA GLY A 221 -17.25 -12.69 8.48
C GLY A 221 -17.45 -11.18 8.29
N ALA A 222 -18.20 -10.53 9.18
CA ALA A 222 -18.44 -9.08 9.12
C ALA A 222 -17.38 -8.23 9.84
N ASP A 223 -16.26 -8.81 10.28
CA ASP A 223 -15.17 -8.07 10.90
C ASP A 223 -14.28 -7.42 9.82
N ALA A 224 -14.51 -6.12 9.60
CA ALA A 224 -13.72 -5.31 8.67
C ALA A 224 -12.27 -5.14 9.13
N SER A 225 -12.00 -5.12 10.44
CA SER A 225 -10.62 -4.98 10.93
C SER A 225 -9.83 -6.25 10.64
N CYS A 226 -10.41 -7.42 10.88
CA CYS A 226 -9.83 -8.70 10.47
C CYS A 226 -9.60 -8.75 8.95
N SER A 227 -10.58 -8.28 8.15
CA SER A 227 -10.48 -8.27 6.68
C SER A 227 -9.36 -7.34 6.18
N HIS A 228 -9.20 -6.17 6.81
CA HIS A 228 -8.11 -5.22 6.53
C HIS A 228 -6.73 -5.85 6.82
N ILE A 229 -6.62 -6.57 7.95
CA ILE A 229 -5.40 -7.31 8.34
C ILE A 229 -5.07 -8.40 7.31
N LEU A 230 -6.07 -9.15 6.85
CA LEU A 230 -5.85 -10.19 5.85
C LEU A 230 -5.35 -9.65 4.51
N GLY A 231 -5.65 -8.39 4.16
CA GLY A 231 -5.11 -7.77 2.96
C GLY A 231 -3.58 -7.83 2.89
N TYR A 232 -2.89 -7.46 3.97
CA TYR A 232 -1.42 -7.58 3.99
C TYR A 232 -0.91 -8.99 4.28
N ALA A 233 -1.72 -9.87 4.87
CA ALA A 233 -1.39 -11.29 4.96
C ALA A 233 -1.38 -11.96 3.58
N PHE A 234 -2.36 -11.65 2.72
CA PHE A 234 -2.39 -12.11 1.32
C PHE A 234 -1.19 -11.56 0.54
N TYR A 235 -0.87 -10.28 0.73
CA TYR A 235 0.32 -9.72 0.09
C TYR A 235 1.60 -10.40 0.57
N ALA A 236 1.78 -10.60 1.87
CA ALA A 236 2.94 -11.30 2.40
C ALA A 236 3.05 -12.74 1.86
N GLU A 237 1.94 -13.48 1.82
CA GLU A 237 1.91 -14.82 1.23
C GLU A 237 2.26 -14.78 -0.26
N SER A 238 1.79 -13.78 -1.02
CA SER A 238 2.06 -13.65 -2.46
C SER A 238 3.55 -13.51 -2.79
N LEU A 239 4.36 -13.02 -1.84
CA LEU A 239 5.81 -12.89 -1.98
C LEU A 239 6.53 -14.21 -1.72
N THR A 240 5.86 -15.15 -1.05
CA THR A 240 6.42 -16.46 -0.69
C THR A 240 5.93 -17.52 -1.66
N SER A 241 6.79 -18.49 -1.96
CA SER A 241 6.43 -19.66 -2.74
C SER A 241 5.83 -20.78 -1.85
N GLU A 242 5.32 -20.46 -0.65
CA GLU A 242 4.81 -21.49 0.27
C GLU A 242 3.61 -22.21 -0.34
N GLY A 243 3.78 -23.51 -0.61
CA GLY A 243 2.74 -24.36 -1.20
C GLY A 243 2.66 -24.38 -2.73
N GLY A 244 3.45 -23.57 -3.44
CA GLY A 244 3.48 -23.53 -4.92
C GLY A 244 2.24 -22.91 -5.59
N SER A 245 1.23 -22.52 -4.82
CA SER A 245 0.03 -21.82 -5.29
C SER A 245 0.24 -20.31 -5.33
N GLN A 246 -0.43 -19.64 -6.28
CA GLN A 246 -0.40 -18.18 -6.45
C GLN A 246 -1.81 -17.61 -6.35
N PHE A 247 -1.93 -16.31 -6.07
CA PHE A 247 -3.21 -15.58 -6.13
C PHE A 247 -3.55 -15.27 -7.59
N VAL A 248 -3.88 -16.30 -8.37
CA VAL A 248 -4.25 -16.16 -9.79
C VAL A 248 -5.68 -15.66 -9.88
N ALA A 249 -5.86 -14.52 -10.52
CA ALA A 249 -7.11 -13.80 -10.59
C ALA A 249 -7.77 -13.88 -11.97
N THR A 250 -9.10 -13.79 -11.96
CA THR A 250 -9.99 -13.77 -13.12
C THR A 250 -10.30 -12.32 -13.47
N ALA A 251 -10.15 -11.95 -14.75
CA ALA A 251 -10.48 -10.62 -15.23
C ALA A 251 -11.98 -10.33 -15.17
N CYS A 252 -12.32 -9.11 -14.78
CA CYS A 252 -13.67 -8.57 -14.66
C CYS A 252 -13.82 -7.38 -15.62
N ASP A 253 -14.99 -7.21 -16.23
CA ASP A 253 -15.24 -6.06 -17.11
C ASP A 253 -15.52 -4.78 -16.31
N SER A 254 -15.95 -4.92 -15.05
CA SER A 254 -16.22 -3.80 -14.17
C SER A 254 -15.97 -4.10 -12.69
N TYR A 255 -15.94 -3.03 -11.90
CA TYR A 255 -15.94 -3.08 -10.44
C TYR A 255 -17.15 -3.86 -9.91
N GLU A 256 -18.33 -3.63 -10.49
CA GLU A 256 -19.57 -4.30 -10.07
C GLU A 256 -19.50 -5.82 -10.24
N GLU A 257 -18.88 -6.30 -11.31
CA GLU A 257 -18.65 -7.74 -11.49
C GLU A 257 -17.67 -8.30 -10.46
N ALA A 258 -16.60 -7.55 -10.15
CA ALA A 258 -15.60 -7.96 -9.18
C ALA A 258 -16.20 -8.13 -7.79
N VAL A 259 -17.02 -7.17 -7.34
CA VAL A 259 -17.68 -7.25 -6.02
C VAL A 259 -18.83 -8.27 -5.99
N ALA A 260 -19.53 -8.46 -7.11
CA ALA A 260 -20.57 -9.47 -7.24
C ALA A 260 -20.01 -10.89 -7.44
N GLN A 261 -18.70 -11.03 -7.69
CA GLN A 261 -18.02 -12.28 -8.00
C GLN A 261 -18.55 -12.96 -9.27
N THR A 262 -18.92 -12.17 -10.27
CA THR A 262 -19.52 -12.65 -11.53
C THR A 262 -18.57 -12.54 -12.73
N CYS A 263 -17.28 -12.33 -12.49
CA CYS A 263 -16.27 -12.15 -13.53
C CYS A 263 -16.15 -13.39 -14.42
N SER A 264 -16.06 -13.17 -15.73
CA SER A 264 -16.01 -14.24 -16.74
C SER A 264 -14.85 -14.12 -17.72
N GLY A 265 -13.96 -13.14 -17.51
CA GLY A 265 -12.77 -12.94 -18.34
C GLY A 265 -11.68 -13.98 -18.11
N GLU A 266 -10.54 -13.80 -18.80
CA GLU A 266 -9.41 -14.72 -18.69
C GLU A 266 -8.82 -14.74 -17.27
N LYS A 267 -8.47 -15.95 -16.82
CA LYS A 267 -7.73 -16.18 -15.57
C LYS A 267 -6.24 -16.29 -15.88
N GLY A 268 -5.40 -15.53 -15.16
CA GLY A 268 -3.95 -15.63 -15.36
C GLY A 268 -3.10 -14.52 -14.76
N VAL A 269 -3.70 -13.40 -14.35
CA VAL A 269 -2.97 -12.31 -13.68
C VAL A 269 -2.80 -12.65 -12.20
N VAL A 270 -1.58 -12.60 -11.70
CA VAL A 270 -1.26 -12.94 -10.31
C VAL A 270 -1.25 -11.66 -9.47
N PHE A 271 -1.91 -11.68 -8.31
CA PHE A 271 -1.79 -10.62 -7.31
C PHE A 271 -0.45 -10.72 -6.55
N GLY A 272 0.18 -9.57 -6.29
CA GLY A 272 1.41 -9.41 -5.52
C GLY A 272 2.63 -10.07 -6.17
N GLY A 273 3.50 -10.66 -5.36
CA GLY A 273 4.77 -11.24 -5.81
C GLY A 273 5.86 -10.21 -6.12
N ILE A 274 7.01 -10.70 -6.62
CA ILE A 274 8.17 -9.85 -6.93
C ILE A 274 8.28 -9.46 -8.40
N GLU A 275 7.55 -10.14 -9.28
CA GLU A 275 7.66 -10.05 -10.74
C GLU A 275 7.31 -8.65 -11.29
N ASP A 276 7.84 -8.38 -12.49
CA ASP A 276 7.44 -7.24 -13.29
C ASP A 276 6.06 -7.48 -13.91
N LYS A 277 5.17 -6.49 -13.76
CA LYS A 277 3.80 -6.51 -14.29
C LYS A 277 3.57 -5.44 -15.35
N THR A 278 4.65 -4.92 -15.94
CA THR A 278 4.59 -3.95 -17.03
C THR A 278 3.65 -4.44 -18.15
N GLY A 279 2.80 -3.55 -18.65
CA GLY A 279 1.80 -3.85 -19.68
C GLY A 279 0.52 -4.56 -19.19
N GLN A 280 0.47 -5.07 -17.95
CA GLN A 280 -0.77 -5.66 -17.40
C GLN A 280 -1.67 -4.56 -16.82
N SER A 281 -2.98 -4.63 -17.10
CA SER A 281 -3.97 -3.72 -16.54
C SER A 281 -5.36 -4.35 -16.52
N GLY A 282 -6.18 -4.01 -15.53
CA GLY A 282 -7.56 -4.45 -15.44
C GLY A 282 -8.07 -4.55 -14.01
N ILE A 283 -9.33 -4.96 -13.90
CA ILE A 283 -10.00 -5.26 -12.65
C ILE A 283 -10.08 -6.78 -12.53
N TYR A 284 -9.76 -7.30 -11.35
CA TYR A 284 -9.61 -8.72 -11.13
C TYR A 284 -10.27 -9.16 -9.83
N TRP A 285 -10.73 -10.40 -9.83
CA TRP A 285 -11.26 -11.07 -8.66
C TRP A 285 -10.54 -12.41 -8.46
N PHE A 286 -10.32 -12.80 -7.22
CA PHE A 286 -9.86 -14.15 -6.87
C PHE A 286 -10.48 -14.62 -5.56
N GLN A 287 -10.56 -15.94 -5.39
CA GLN A 287 -11.02 -16.58 -4.17
C GLN A 287 -9.82 -17.00 -3.30
N THR A 288 -9.98 -16.92 -1.98
CA THR A 288 -8.98 -17.40 -1.02
C THR A 288 -9.47 -18.56 -0.18
N ASN A 289 -8.55 -19.36 0.35
CA ASN A 289 -8.87 -20.36 1.37
C ASN A 289 -9.29 -19.69 2.69
N PHE A 290 -9.94 -20.47 3.56
CA PHE A 290 -10.33 -20.03 4.89
C PHE A 290 -9.13 -19.90 5.85
N VAL A 291 -8.05 -20.63 5.58
CA VAL A 291 -6.79 -20.62 6.35
C VAL A 291 -5.59 -20.63 5.39
N PRO A 292 -4.40 -20.20 5.84
CA PRO A 292 -3.18 -20.31 5.04
C PRO A 292 -2.86 -21.77 4.63
N PRO A 293 -2.28 -22.02 3.44
CA PRO A 293 -2.04 -21.01 2.40
C PRO A 293 -3.38 -20.52 1.82
N PHE A 294 -3.55 -19.21 1.75
CA PHE A 294 -4.74 -18.54 1.24
C PHE A 294 -4.86 -18.65 -0.27
N ALA A 295 -3.74 -18.68 -1.00
CA ALA A 295 -3.68 -18.84 -2.43
C ALA A 295 -4.23 -20.20 -2.89
N GLN A 296 -5.07 -20.20 -3.92
CA GLN A 296 -5.71 -21.41 -4.47
C GLN A 296 -5.10 -21.90 -5.80
N GLY A 297 -4.37 -21.05 -6.51
CA GLY A 297 -3.96 -21.28 -7.91
C GLY A 297 -5.07 -20.99 -8.91
#